data_AF-A0A4U9HPN7-F1
#
_entry.id   AF-A0A4U9HPN7-F1
#
_cell.length_a   1.000
_cell.length_b   1.000
_cell.length_c   1.000
_cell.angle_alpha   90.00
_cell.angle_beta   90.00
_cell.angle_gamma   90.00
#
_symmetry.space_group_name_H-M   'P 1'
#
loop_
_entity.id
_entity.type
_entity.pdbx_description
1 polymer ?
#
loop_
_entity_poly.entity_id
_entity_poly.type
_entity_poly.pdbx_seq_one_letter_code
_entity_poly.pdbx_strand_id
1 'polypeptide(L)'
;MTFGISHHTDATGSDAWKEDGLVARMSRIAKQTVPEMIVMSDTCFCEYTSHGHCGVLCDHGVDNDATLLNLGKQAVVAAAAGR
;
A
#
# COMPACT_ATOMS: atom_id res chain seq x y z
N MET A 1 7.33 2.30 11.08
CA MET A 1 7.06 1.50 9.87
C MET A 1 5.74 0.78 10.07
N THR A 2 4.77 0.97 9.19
CA THR A 2 3.46 0.30 9.28
C THR A 2 3.37 -0.85 8.27
N PHE A 3 2.86 -1.99 8.72
CA PHE A 3 2.55 -3.17 7.90
C PHE A 3 1.08 -3.54 8.09
N GLY A 4 0.39 -3.90 7.01
CA GLY A 4 -1.04 -4.14 7.02
C GLY A 4 -1.37 -5.63 6.88
N ILE A 5 -2.42 -6.08 7.55
CA ILE A 5 -2.99 -7.41 7.30
C ILE A 5 -4.31 -7.18 6.59
N SER A 6 -4.32 -7.36 5.27
CA SER A 6 -5.48 -7.03 4.44
C SER A 6 -6.56 -8.10 4.55
N HIS A 7 -7.82 -7.66 4.72
CA HIS A 7 -9.02 -8.47 4.51
C HIS A 7 -9.66 -8.20 3.14
N HIS A 8 -9.02 -7.36 2.30
CA HIS A 8 -9.50 -6.92 1.00
C HIS A 8 -8.40 -7.14 -0.05
N THR A 9 -7.95 -8.39 -0.19
CA THR A 9 -6.94 -8.74 -1.20
C THR A 9 -7.58 -8.90 -2.58
N ASP A 10 -6.83 -8.55 -3.62
CA ASP A 10 -7.23 -8.80 -5.02
C ASP A 10 -6.00 -9.12 -5.88
N ALA A 11 -6.18 -9.35 -7.19
CA ALA A 11 -5.07 -9.76 -8.08
C ALA A 11 -3.96 -8.70 -8.23
N THR A 12 -4.17 -7.45 -7.80
CA THR A 12 -3.22 -6.35 -8.01
C THR A 12 -2.88 -5.58 -6.73
N GLY A 13 -3.52 -5.91 -5.61
CA GLY A 13 -3.36 -5.20 -4.35
C GLY A 13 -4.06 -3.85 -4.29
N SER A 14 -5.22 -3.69 -4.94
CA SER A 14 -5.80 -2.36 -5.18
C SER A 14 -6.21 -1.58 -3.93
N ASP A 15 -6.48 -2.27 -2.81
CA ASP A 15 -6.74 -1.60 -1.53
C ASP A 15 -5.56 -0.73 -1.08
N ALA A 16 -4.32 -1.10 -1.45
CA ALA A 16 -3.12 -0.39 -1.03
C ALA A 16 -3.04 1.04 -1.59
N TRP A 17 -3.69 1.33 -2.73
CA TRP A 17 -3.74 2.68 -3.31
C TRP A 17 -5.11 3.35 -3.26
N LYS A 18 -6.07 2.83 -2.47
CA LYS A 18 -7.33 3.55 -2.20
C LYS A 18 -7.09 4.67 -1.20
N GLU A 19 -7.75 5.81 -1.39
CA GLU A 19 -7.65 6.96 -0.47
C GLU A 19 -8.07 6.62 0.97
N ASP A 20 -8.97 5.65 1.15
CA ASP A 20 -9.40 5.13 2.45
C ASP A 20 -8.96 3.67 2.71
N GLY A 21 -8.06 3.14 1.87
CA GLY A 21 -7.49 1.81 2.00
C GLY A 21 -6.63 1.64 3.25
N LEU A 22 -6.26 0.39 3.59
CA LEU A 22 -5.59 0.11 4.86
C LEU A 22 -4.27 0.88 5.03
N VAL A 23 -3.46 1.00 3.97
CA VAL A 23 -2.22 1.81 3.95
C VAL A 23 -2.47 3.25 4.39
N ALA A 24 -3.46 3.90 3.78
CA ALA A 24 -3.82 5.27 4.08
C ALA A 24 -4.39 5.40 5.50
N ARG A 25 -5.26 4.49 5.94
CA ARG A 25 -5.82 4.51 7.30
C ARG A 25 -4.75 4.37 8.38
N MET A 26 -3.78 3.47 8.21
CA MET A 26 -2.67 3.30 9.17
C MET A 26 -1.87 4.59 9.34
N SER A 27 -1.47 5.21 8.22
CA SER A 27 -0.69 6.45 8.25
C SER A 27 -1.48 7.61 8.88
N ARG A 28 -2.76 7.75 8.50
CA ARG A 28 -3.67 8.78 9.03
C ARG A 28 -3.90 8.65 10.52
N ILE A 29 -4.23 7.44 11.00
CA ILE A 29 -4.47 7.19 12.41
C ILE A 29 -3.21 7.51 13.22
N ALA A 30 -2.03 7.05 12.77
CA ALA A 30 -0.79 7.31 13.47
C ALA A 30 -0.49 8.82 13.57
N LYS A 31 -0.58 9.56 12.46
CA LYS A 31 -0.32 11.01 12.42
C LYS A 31 -1.34 11.85 13.18
N GLN A 32 -2.62 11.49 13.12
CA GLN A 32 -3.67 12.17 13.89
C GLN A 32 -3.56 11.91 15.40
N THR A 33 -3.10 10.72 15.79
CA THR A 33 -2.97 10.35 17.21
C THR A 33 -1.72 10.95 17.84
N VAL A 34 -0.59 10.95 17.12
CA VAL A 34 0.69 11.51 17.58
C VAL A 34 1.33 12.30 16.43
N PRO A 35 1.06 13.61 16.32
CA PRO A 35 1.54 14.44 15.21
C PRO A 35 3.06 14.43 15.02
N GLU A 36 3.83 14.29 16.10
CA GLU A 36 5.30 14.26 16.06
C GLU A 36 5.88 12.87 15.70
N MET A 37 5.04 11.84 15.58
CA MET A 37 5.49 10.51 15.18
C MET A 37 6.03 10.54 13.75
N ILE A 38 7.23 10.02 13.56
CA ILE A 38 7.79 9.76 12.23
C ILE A 38 7.18 8.47 11.68
N VAL A 39 6.17 8.64 10.82
CA VAL A 39 5.48 7.52 10.19
C VAL A 39 6.15 7.19 8.86
N MET A 40 6.72 6.00 8.79
CA MET A 40 7.16 5.37 7.54
C MET A 40 6.09 4.34 7.16
N SER A 41 5.55 4.42 5.94
CA SER A 41 4.61 3.43 5.42
C SER A 41 5.37 2.42 4.56
N ASP A 42 5.25 1.13 4.87
CA ASP A 42 5.68 0.12 3.92
C ASP A 42 4.89 0.31 2.60
N THR A 43 5.59 0.19 1.48
CA THR A 43 5.05 0.49 0.15
C THR A 43 5.31 -0.72 -0.74
N CYS A 44 4.43 -1.70 -0.64
CA CYS A 44 4.48 -2.98 -1.32
C CYS A 44 3.06 -3.52 -1.53
N PHE A 45 2.94 -4.66 -2.23
CA PHE A 45 1.67 -5.33 -2.53
C PHE A 45 1.54 -6.76 -1.99
N CYS A 46 2.58 -7.36 -1.40
CA CYS A 46 2.52 -8.75 -0.95
C CYS A 46 1.43 -9.02 0.10
N GLU A 47 1.12 -8.03 0.95
CA GLU A 47 0.05 -8.08 1.95
C GLU A 47 -1.35 -7.82 1.37
N TYR A 48 -1.43 -7.40 0.11
CA TYR A 48 -2.65 -6.93 -0.55
C TYR A 48 -3.02 -7.75 -1.78
N THR A 49 -2.08 -8.51 -2.34
CA THR A 49 -2.35 -9.37 -3.49
C THR A 49 -2.89 -10.73 -3.07
N SER A 50 -3.82 -11.28 -3.84
CA SER A 50 -4.38 -12.62 -3.59
C SER A 50 -3.35 -13.75 -3.76
N HIS A 51 -2.29 -13.50 -4.54
CA HIS A 51 -1.20 -14.44 -4.79
C HIS A 51 0.05 -14.16 -3.91
N GLY A 52 0.06 -13.11 -3.11
CA GLY A 52 1.13 -12.82 -2.14
C GLY A 52 2.46 -12.31 -2.73
N HIS A 53 2.51 -11.96 -4.02
CA HIS A 53 3.70 -11.37 -4.63
C HIS A 53 3.71 -9.85 -4.45
N CYS A 54 4.90 -9.26 -4.49
CA CYS A 54 5.13 -7.83 -4.27
C CYS A 54 4.66 -6.91 -5.42
N GLY A 55 3.76 -7.36 -6.29
CA GLY A 55 3.39 -6.61 -7.48
C GLY A 55 2.37 -7.29 -8.37
N VAL A 56 2.15 -6.72 -9.56
CA VAL A 56 1.24 -7.24 -10.58
C VAL A 56 1.81 -8.54 -11.15
N LEU A 57 1.01 -9.61 -11.15
CA LEU A 57 1.42 -10.90 -11.69
C LEU A 57 1.00 -11.05 -13.16
N CYS A 58 1.91 -11.56 -13.99
CA CYS A 58 1.69 -11.90 -15.39
C CYS A 58 2.35 -13.25 -15.73
N ASP A 59 2.28 -13.67 -17.00
CA ASP A 59 2.74 -15.01 -17.44
C ASP A 59 4.22 -15.29 -17.16
N HIS A 60 5.06 -14.25 -17.10
CA HIS A 60 6.50 -14.38 -16.84
C HIS A 60 6.92 -14.02 -15.40
N GLY A 61 5.96 -13.92 -14.47
CA GLY A 61 6.20 -13.57 -13.07
C GLY A 61 5.70 -12.17 -12.72
N VAL A 62 6.39 -11.49 -11.81
CA VAL A 62 5.99 -10.13 -11.39
C VAL A 62 6.37 -9.13 -12.49
N ASP A 63 5.37 -8.45 -13.04
CA ASP A 63 5.56 -7.36 -13.98
C ASP A 63 6.13 -6.15 -13.25
N ASN A 64 7.39 -5.83 -13.52
CA ASN A 64 8.10 -4.74 -12.87
C ASN A 64 7.44 -3.38 -13.14
N ASP A 65 7.10 -3.08 -14.38
CA ASP A 65 6.70 -1.73 -14.80
C ASP A 65 5.25 -1.46 -14.39
N ALA A 66 4.37 -2.45 -14.54
CA ALA A 66 3.01 -2.37 -14.00
C ALA A 66 3.02 -2.21 -12.47
N THR A 67 3.96 -2.87 -11.78
CA THR A 67 4.15 -2.72 -10.33
C THR A 67 4.64 -1.33 -9.96
N LEU A 68 5.61 -0.77 -10.67
CA LEU A 68 6.11 0.60 -10.44
C LEU A 68 4.99 1.65 -10.58
N LEU A 69 4.11 1.49 -11.57
CA LEU A 69 2.94 2.37 -11.73
C LEU A 69 2.02 2.33 -10.50
N ASN A 70 1.78 1.15 -9.95
CA ASN A 70 0.94 1.02 -8.76
C ASN A 70 1.65 1.51 -7.48
N LEU A 71 2.97 1.28 -7.34
CA LEU A 71 3.76 1.82 -6.22
C LEU A 71 3.65 3.34 -6.18
N GLY A 72 3.68 4.00 -7.34
CA GLY A 72 3.45 5.44 -7.44
C GLY A 72 2.07 5.87 -6.91
N LYS A 73 1.00 5.16 -7.26
CA LYS A 73 -0.36 5.44 -6.75
C LYS A 73 -0.43 5.25 -5.23
N GLN A 74 0.11 4.16 -4.70
CA GLN A 74 0.16 3.88 -3.26
C GLN A 74 0.95 4.95 -2.50
N ALA A 75 2.11 5.37 -3.03
CA ALA A 75 2.93 6.41 -2.42
C ALA A 75 2.18 7.75 -2.30
N VAL A 76 1.42 8.13 -3.34
CA VAL A 76 0.61 9.37 -3.32
C VAL A 76 -0.46 9.32 -2.22
N VAL A 77 -1.22 8.24 -2.11
CA VAL A 77 -2.28 8.15 -1.09
C VAL A 77 -1.72 7.99 0.33
N ALA A 78 -0.60 7.30 0.50
CA ALA A 78 0.09 7.20 1.80
C ALA A 78 0.60 8.56 2.27
N ALA A 79 1.25 9.33 1.38
CA ALA A 79 1.72 10.67 1.67
C ALA A 79 0.56 11.65 1.93
N ALA A 80 -0.53 11.56 1.18
CA ALA A 80 -1.73 12.38 1.41
C ALA A 80 -2.37 12.11 2.78
N ALA A 81 -2.31 10.86 3.25
CA ALA A 81 -2.83 10.45 4.55
C ALA A 81 -1.94 10.87 5.74
N GLY A 82 -0.66 11.16 5.51
CA GLY A 82 0.31 11.52 6.54
C GLY A 82 0.37 13.01 6.92
N ARG A 83 -0.58 13.81 6.42
CA ARG A 83 -0.71 15.24 6.72
C ARG A 83 -1.25 15.50 8.13
#